data_AF-A0A820PJH5-F1
#
_entry.id   AF-A0A820PJH5-F1
#
_cell.length_a   1.000
_cell.length_b   1.000
_cell.length_c   1.000
_cell.angle_alpha   90.00
_cell.angle_beta   90.00
_cell.angle_gamma   90.00
#
_symmetry.space_group_name_H-M   'P 1'
#
loop_
_entity.id
_entity.type
_entity.pdbx_description
1 polymer ?
#
loop_
_entity_poly.entity_id
_entity_poly.type
_entity_poly.pdbx_seq_one_letter_code
_entity_poly.pdbx_strand_id
1 'polypeptide(L)'
;PGITPETIETCSRLLQQNHENYHVFFNSKIGFHNHIAHHLLVALGLGASSDTLERIYKQQKKIQQNIKPLHNQKDFDVKKCLGDENYHHDYMEFFKKELENDKYQNKIEDLIEDYVFNKDYLSLILNGAYHAFIHLGYALEFQSKLMAIEGLAMASVDRVNVHEVIKYLKNDQDQ
;
A
#
# COMPACT_ATOMS: atom_id res chain seq x y z
N PRO A 1 -8.69 -5.05 -25.61
CA PRO A 1 -9.97 -4.30 -25.53
C PRO A 1 -10.31 -4.00 -24.06
N GLY A 2 -10.55 -2.74 -23.70
CA GLY A 2 -11.06 -2.37 -22.36
C GLY A 2 -10.33 -1.20 -21.69
N ILE A 3 -9.00 -1.12 -21.82
CA ILE A 3 -8.22 0.01 -21.27
C ILE A 3 -8.22 1.17 -22.28
N THR A 4 -8.74 2.31 -21.83
CA THR A 4 -8.74 3.59 -22.56
C THR A 4 -8.05 4.68 -21.73
N PRO A 5 -7.61 5.80 -22.33
CA PRO A 5 -7.07 6.93 -21.58
C PRO A 5 -7.98 7.40 -20.45
N GLU A 6 -9.30 7.41 -20.68
CA GLU A 6 -10.31 7.78 -19.69
C GLU A 6 -10.32 6.82 -18.48
N THR A 7 -10.25 5.51 -18.71
CA THR A 7 -10.21 4.51 -17.63
C THR A 7 -8.90 4.59 -16.83
N ILE A 8 -7.78 4.90 -17.50
CA ILE A 8 -6.47 5.10 -16.86
C ILE A 8 -6.52 6.35 -15.97
N GLU A 9 -7.04 7.46 -16.49
CA GLU A 9 -7.19 8.71 -15.74
C GLU A 9 -8.10 8.51 -14.52
N THR A 10 -9.22 7.81 -14.71
CA THR A 10 -10.14 7.47 -13.60
C THR A 10 -9.43 6.62 -12.55
N CYS A 11 -8.75 5.55 -12.94
CA CYS A 11 -8.01 4.69 -12.02
C CYS A 11 -6.93 5.47 -11.26
N SER A 12 -6.11 6.25 -11.98
CA SER A 12 -5.04 7.08 -11.43
C SER A 12 -5.57 8.06 -10.38
N ARG A 13 -6.66 8.79 -10.70
CA ARG A 13 -7.30 9.70 -9.74
C ARG A 13 -7.82 8.97 -8.50
N LEU A 14 -8.44 7.81 -8.66
CA LEU A 14 -8.98 7.05 -7.52
C LEU A 14 -7.87 6.46 -6.64
N LEU A 15 -6.75 6.03 -7.23
CA LEU A 15 -5.54 5.62 -6.51
C LEU A 15 -4.94 6.79 -5.74
N GLN A 16 -4.84 7.97 -6.36
CA GLN A 16 -4.37 9.19 -5.69
C GLN A 16 -5.27 9.57 -4.51
N GLN A 17 -6.60 9.51 -4.69
CA GLN A 17 -7.53 9.75 -3.58
C GLN A 17 -7.37 8.71 -2.47
N ASN A 18 -7.12 7.44 -2.80
CA ASN A 18 -6.86 6.42 -1.79
C ASN A 18 -5.60 6.77 -0.97
N HIS A 19 -4.51 7.08 -1.68
CA HIS A 19 -3.21 7.44 -1.11
C HIS A 19 -3.28 8.62 -0.14
N GLU A 20 -4.01 9.67 -0.53
CA GLU A 20 -4.10 10.91 0.25
C GLU A 20 -5.02 10.79 1.47
N ASN A 21 -6.05 9.94 1.40
CA ASN A 21 -7.12 9.96 2.39
C ASN A 21 -7.08 8.77 3.35
N TYR A 22 -6.55 7.62 2.93
CA TYR A 22 -6.73 6.38 3.67
C TYR A 22 -5.41 5.74 4.09
N HIS A 23 -5.46 5.11 5.27
CA HIS A 23 -4.38 4.29 5.77
C HIS A 23 -4.28 2.98 4.98
N VAL A 24 -3.10 2.36 4.99
CA VAL A 24 -2.89 1.03 4.37
C VAL A 24 -3.61 -0.12 5.09
N PHE A 25 -4.15 0.17 6.28
CA PHE A 25 -4.99 -0.74 7.04
C PHE A 25 -6.36 -0.11 7.23
N PHE A 26 -7.43 -0.89 7.14
CA PHE A 26 -8.77 -0.41 7.46
C PHE A 26 -9.16 -0.65 8.92
N ASN A 27 -8.34 -1.38 9.68
CA ASN A 27 -8.46 -1.47 11.13
C ASN A 27 -7.09 -1.60 11.81
N SER A 28 -6.93 -0.92 12.94
CA SER A 28 -5.73 -0.96 13.78
C SER A 28 -5.64 -2.14 14.74
N LYS A 29 -6.72 -2.92 14.92
CA LYS A 29 -6.76 -4.00 15.91
C LYS A 29 -6.06 -5.26 15.42
N ILE A 30 -6.29 -5.60 14.16
CA ILE A 30 -5.77 -6.82 13.51
C ILE A 30 -4.78 -6.44 12.40
N GLY A 31 -4.94 -5.26 11.79
CA GLY A 31 -4.10 -4.82 10.68
C GLY A 31 -4.56 -5.40 9.33
N PHE A 32 -5.88 -5.45 9.07
CA PHE A 32 -6.33 -5.85 7.74
C PHE A 32 -6.09 -4.73 6.72
N HIS A 33 -5.53 -5.13 5.57
CA HIS A 33 -5.08 -4.23 4.53
C HIS A 33 -6.23 -3.54 3.78
N ASN A 34 -6.00 -2.29 3.41
CA ASN A 34 -6.83 -1.56 2.48
C ASN A 34 -6.67 -2.14 1.07
N HIS A 35 -7.73 -2.76 0.54
CA HIS A 35 -7.70 -3.44 -0.76
C HIS A 35 -8.10 -2.55 -1.94
N ILE A 36 -8.33 -1.23 -1.75
CA ILE A 36 -8.79 -0.34 -2.83
C ILE A 36 -7.85 -0.40 -4.03
N ALA A 37 -6.54 -0.26 -3.81
CA ALA A 37 -5.55 -0.28 -4.88
C ALA A 37 -5.59 -1.59 -5.68
N HIS A 38 -5.66 -2.72 -4.98
CA HIS A 38 -5.76 -4.05 -5.59
C HIS A 38 -7.00 -4.17 -6.47
N HIS A 39 -8.17 -3.79 -5.94
CA HIS A 39 -9.42 -3.87 -6.68
C HIS A 39 -9.41 -2.99 -7.94
N LEU A 40 -8.90 -1.76 -7.84
CA LEU A 40 -8.86 -0.82 -8.96
C LEU A 40 -7.93 -1.30 -10.07
N LEU A 41 -6.71 -1.74 -9.72
CA LEU A 41 -5.72 -2.16 -10.71
C LEU A 41 -6.08 -3.48 -11.39
N VAL A 42 -6.64 -4.44 -10.64
CA VAL A 42 -7.16 -5.69 -11.24
C VAL A 42 -8.33 -5.39 -12.16
N ALA A 43 -9.30 -4.56 -11.73
CA ALA A 43 -10.43 -4.21 -12.56
C ALA A 43 -9.99 -3.48 -13.84
N LEU A 44 -9.03 -2.55 -13.75
CA LEU A 44 -8.44 -1.89 -14.92
C LEU A 44 -7.78 -2.91 -15.86
N GLY A 45 -6.95 -3.80 -15.34
CA GLY A 45 -6.28 -4.85 -16.13
C GLY A 45 -7.25 -5.79 -16.84
N LEU A 46 -8.43 -6.03 -16.25
CA LEU A 46 -9.53 -6.80 -16.86
C LEU A 46 -10.41 -5.97 -17.81
N GLY A 47 -10.13 -4.69 -18.01
CA GLY A 47 -10.85 -3.83 -18.95
C GLY A 47 -12.14 -3.21 -18.41
N ALA A 48 -12.24 -2.98 -17.10
CA ALA A 48 -13.39 -2.33 -16.48
C ALA A 48 -13.58 -0.87 -16.97
N SER A 49 -14.84 -0.44 -17.05
CA SER A 49 -15.19 0.95 -17.37
C SER A 49 -14.94 1.91 -16.21
N SER A 50 -14.82 3.22 -16.50
CA SER A 50 -14.69 4.29 -15.49
C SER A 50 -15.78 4.22 -14.42
N ASP A 51 -17.03 4.01 -14.83
CA ASP A 51 -18.17 3.82 -13.93
C ASP A 51 -18.00 2.64 -12.97
N THR A 52 -17.37 1.56 -13.44
CA THR A 52 -17.12 0.37 -12.63
C THR A 52 -16.03 0.64 -11.60
N LEU A 53 -14.96 1.33 -11.99
CA LEU A 53 -13.90 1.77 -11.07
C LEU A 53 -14.46 2.70 -9.98
N GLU A 54 -15.31 3.65 -10.36
CA GLU A 54 -15.99 4.54 -9.42
C GLU A 54 -16.90 3.79 -8.43
N ARG A 55 -17.66 2.80 -8.90
CA ARG A 55 -18.48 1.95 -8.03
C ARG A 55 -17.64 1.15 -7.04
N ILE A 56 -16.53 0.57 -7.50
CA ILE A 56 -15.58 -0.14 -6.65
C ILE A 56 -15.07 0.79 -5.55
N TYR A 57 -14.54 1.95 -5.92
CA TYR A 57 -14.00 2.92 -4.96
C TYR A 57 -15.06 3.39 -3.96
N LYS A 58 -16.25 3.78 -4.44
CA LYS A 58 -17.36 4.23 -3.59
C LYS A 58 -17.78 3.18 -2.56
N GLN A 59 -17.72 1.90 -2.90
CA GLN A 59 -18.08 0.82 -1.98
C GLN A 59 -16.95 0.54 -1.00
N GLN A 60 -15.72 0.39 -1.49
CA GLN A 60 -14.56 -0.02 -0.69
C GLN A 60 -14.13 1.07 0.31
N LYS A 61 -14.29 2.36 -0.02
CA LYS A 61 -13.89 3.46 0.87
C LYS A 61 -14.66 3.56 2.19
N LYS A 62 -15.83 2.91 2.29
CA LYS A 62 -16.74 3.01 3.44
C LYS A 62 -16.18 2.42 4.73
N ILE A 63 -15.28 1.43 4.61
CA ILE A 63 -14.70 0.72 5.74
C ILE A 63 -13.29 1.19 6.08
N GLN A 64 -12.71 2.08 5.26
CA GLN A 64 -11.31 2.47 5.38
C GLN A 64 -11.11 3.41 6.56
N GLN A 65 -9.91 3.33 7.13
CA GLN A 65 -9.43 4.26 8.14
C GLN A 65 -8.76 5.44 7.46
N ASN A 66 -8.97 6.64 7.99
CA ASN A 66 -8.28 7.84 7.49
C ASN A 66 -6.77 7.73 7.73
N ILE A 67 -5.98 8.32 6.82
CA ILE A 67 -4.54 8.43 7.01
C ILE A 67 -4.23 9.18 8.32
N LYS A 68 -3.17 8.75 9.00
CA LYS A 68 -2.67 9.41 10.21
C LYS A 68 -1.82 10.63 9.82
N PRO A 69 -1.82 11.72 10.61
CA PRO A 69 -0.95 12.86 10.33
C PRO A 69 0.52 12.46 10.44
N LEU A 70 1.40 13.18 9.73
CA LEU A 70 2.85 13.04 9.87
C LEU A 70 3.30 13.39 11.29
N HIS A 71 4.31 12.68 11.78
CA HIS A 71 4.99 13.03 13.02
C HIS A 71 6.03 14.14 12.77
N ASN A 72 6.58 14.73 13.83
CA ASN A 72 7.73 15.61 13.64
C ASN A 72 8.92 14.74 13.21
N GLN A 73 9.79 15.28 12.34
CA GLN A 73 10.94 14.53 11.82
C GLN A 73 11.86 13.95 12.93
N LYS A 74 11.97 14.64 14.06
CA LYS A 74 12.74 14.17 15.23
C LYS A 74 12.16 12.91 15.91
N ASP A 75 10.88 12.63 15.67
CA ASP A 75 10.12 11.54 16.28
C ASP A 75 10.08 10.30 15.37
N PHE A 76 10.68 10.37 14.17
CA PHE A 76 10.76 9.29 13.18
C PHE A 76 12.20 8.80 13.01
N ASP A 77 12.44 7.54 13.37
CA ASP A 77 13.68 6.82 13.14
C ASP A 77 13.35 5.56 12.33
N VAL A 78 13.84 5.51 11.10
CA VAL A 78 13.50 4.47 10.10
C VAL A 78 13.66 3.05 10.64
N LYS A 79 14.58 2.80 11.58
CA LYS A 79 14.80 1.46 12.14
C LYS A 79 13.98 1.22 13.40
N LYS A 80 13.84 2.22 14.27
CA LYS A 80 13.12 2.07 15.54
C LYS A 80 11.60 2.05 15.36
N CYS A 81 11.08 2.68 14.31
CA CYS A 81 9.66 2.76 14.02
C CYS A 81 9.13 1.56 13.20
N LEU A 82 9.99 0.58 12.85
CA LEU A 82 9.56 -0.59 12.07
C LEU A 82 8.50 -1.41 12.80
N GLY A 83 7.47 -1.81 12.08
CA GLY A 83 6.32 -2.58 12.60
C GLY A 83 5.29 -1.74 13.38
N ASP A 84 5.46 -0.42 13.45
CA ASP A 84 4.48 0.47 14.05
C ASP A 84 3.67 1.21 12.98
N GLU A 85 2.42 0.75 12.80
CA GLU A 85 1.42 1.37 11.93
C GLU A 85 1.13 2.84 12.21
N ASN A 86 1.55 3.41 13.34
CA ASN A 86 1.43 4.86 13.53
C ASN A 86 2.31 5.64 12.56
N TYR A 87 3.44 5.07 12.14
CA TYR A 87 4.44 5.71 11.28
C TYR A 87 4.23 5.42 9.79
N HIS A 88 3.09 4.87 9.38
CA HIS A 88 2.82 4.55 7.97
C HIS A 88 3.02 5.76 7.05
N HIS A 89 2.43 6.90 7.40
CA HIS A 89 2.54 8.11 6.59
C HIS A 89 3.98 8.66 6.57
N ASP A 90 4.71 8.53 7.69
CA ASP A 90 6.13 8.91 7.74
C ASP A 90 6.99 8.03 6.83
N TYR A 91 6.71 6.71 6.76
CA TYR A 91 7.36 5.82 5.82
C TYR A 91 7.00 6.14 4.37
N MET A 92 5.76 6.52 4.06
CA MET A 92 5.40 6.97 2.70
C MET A 92 6.24 8.18 2.27
N GLU A 93 6.36 9.18 3.14
CA GLU A 93 7.17 10.37 2.86
C GLU A 93 8.68 10.05 2.80
N PHE A 94 9.15 9.10 3.61
CA PHE A 94 10.52 8.59 3.54
C PHE A 94 10.80 7.93 2.18
N PHE A 95 9.97 6.99 1.74
CA PHE A 95 10.19 6.27 0.48
C PHE A 95 10.01 7.15 -0.75
N LYS A 96 9.16 8.17 -0.66
CA LYS A 96 9.07 9.22 -1.68
C LYS A 96 10.41 9.95 -1.83
N LYS A 97 11.00 10.40 -0.71
CA LYS A 97 12.32 11.07 -0.72
C LYS A 97 13.44 10.15 -1.17
N GLU A 98 13.40 8.88 -0.77
CA GLU A 98 14.33 7.87 -1.28
C GLU A 98 14.21 7.78 -2.79
N LEU A 99 13.03 7.54 -3.34
CA LEU A 99 12.82 7.44 -4.78
C LEU A 99 13.31 8.68 -5.56
N GLU A 100 13.15 9.88 -5.00
CA GLU A 100 13.52 11.15 -5.63
C GLU A 100 15.02 11.49 -5.52
N ASN A 101 15.79 10.79 -4.68
CA ASN A 101 17.19 11.12 -4.42
C ASN A 101 18.12 10.83 -5.64
N ASP A 102 19.36 11.28 -5.55
CA ASP A 102 20.36 11.14 -6.62
C ASP A 102 20.71 9.69 -6.99
N LYS A 103 20.48 8.74 -6.07
CA LYS A 103 20.74 7.32 -6.28
C LYS A 103 19.70 6.73 -7.23
N TYR A 104 18.41 6.98 -6.97
CA TYR A 104 17.32 6.34 -7.72
C TYR A 104 16.79 7.21 -8.86
N GLN A 105 16.86 8.53 -8.75
CA GLN A 105 16.43 9.48 -9.80
C GLN A 105 15.05 9.13 -10.37
N ASN A 106 14.10 8.84 -9.49
CA ASN A 106 12.73 8.44 -9.83
C ASN A 106 12.57 7.08 -10.53
N LYS A 107 13.60 6.23 -10.58
CA LYS A 107 13.51 4.87 -11.13
C LYS A 107 13.03 3.89 -10.06
N ILE A 108 11.84 3.34 -10.27
CA ILE A 108 11.19 2.46 -9.30
C ILE A 108 11.84 1.08 -9.27
N GLU A 109 12.37 0.62 -10.39
CA GLU A 109 13.01 -0.68 -10.55
C GLU A 109 14.22 -0.80 -9.62
N ASP A 110 15.12 0.20 -9.68
CA ASP A 110 16.33 0.26 -8.87
C ASP A 110 15.99 0.33 -7.37
N LEU A 111 14.96 1.09 -6.99
CA LEU A 111 14.48 1.18 -5.60
C LEU A 111 13.92 -0.17 -5.13
N ILE A 112 13.03 -0.78 -5.92
CA ILE A 112 12.39 -2.05 -5.57
C ILE A 112 13.44 -3.15 -5.47
N GLU A 113 14.38 -3.22 -6.41
CA GLU A 113 15.47 -4.20 -6.40
C GLU A 113 16.27 -4.13 -5.09
N ASP A 114 16.71 -2.93 -4.72
CA ASP A 114 17.51 -2.73 -3.51
C ASP A 114 16.78 -3.18 -2.23
N TYR A 115 15.49 -2.84 -2.10
CA TYR A 115 14.73 -3.19 -0.89
C TYR A 115 14.26 -4.65 -0.88
N VAL A 116 13.90 -5.22 -2.02
CA VAL A 116 13.53 -6.65 -2.13
C VAL A 116 14.72 -7.55 -1.83
N PHE A 117 15.93 -7.22 -2.29
CA PHE A 117 17.12 -8.03 -2.03
C PHE A 117 17.85 -7.65 -0.73
N ASN A 118 17.36 -6.66 0.00
CA ASN A 118 17.84 -6.35 1.34
C ASN A 118 17.28 -7.35 2.35
N LYS A 119 18.18 -8.02 3.10
CA LYS A 119 17.82 -9.03 4.10
C LYS A 119 16.94 -8.50 5.23
N ASP A 120 17.05 -7.21 5.56
CA ASP A 120 16.27 -6.58 6.61
C ASP A 120 14.82 -6.28 6.14
N TYR A 121 14.58 -6.19 4.83
CA TYR A 121 13.29 -5.85 4.25
C TYR A 121 12.58 -7.02 3.56
N LEU A 122 13.31 -8.02 3.04
CA LEU A 122 12.72 -9.14 2.31
C LEU A 122 11.64 -9.87 3.12
N SER A 123 11.89 -10.12 4.42
CA SER A 123 10.92 -10.77 5.29
C SER A 123 9.69 -9.90 5.55
N LEU A 124 9.86 -8.58 5.60
CA LEU A 124 8.79 -7.62 5.79
C LEU A 124 7.90 -7.53 4.54
N ILE A 125 8.50 -7.49 3.35
CA ILE A 125 7.80 -7.43 2.06
C ILE A 125 6.94 -8.69 1.83
N LEU A 126 7.41 -9.85 2.30
CA LEU A 126 6.70 -11.12 2.20
C LEU A 126 5.71 -11.36 3.35
N ASN A 127 5.67 -10.48 4.36
CA ASN A 127 4.71 -10.56 5.46
C ASN A 127 3.32 -10.04 5.02
N GLY A 128 2.34 -10.06 5.95
CA GLY A 128 1.06 -9.38 5.74
C GLY A 128 0.26 -9.99 4.60
N ALA A 129 0.29 -11.31 4.45
CA ALA A 129 -0.31 -12.03 3.31
C ALA A 129 0.16 -11.50 1.94
N TYR A 130 1.44 -11.09 1.85
CA TYR A 130 2.10 -10.62 0.64
C TYR A 130 1.55 -9.29 0.08
N HIS A 131 0.77 -8.52 0.83
CA HIS A 131 0.18 -7.27 0.30
C HIS A 131 1.24 -6.28 -0.17
N ALA A 132 2.32 -6.11 0.58
CA ALA A 132 3.43 -5.26 0.17
C ALA A 132 4.06 -5.77 -1.13
N PHE A 133 4.36 -7.06 -1.22
CA PHE A 133 4.87 -7.69 -2.43
C PHE A 133 3.94 -7.49 -3.65
N ILE A 134 2.63 -7.60 -3.46
CA ILE A 134 1.62 -7.36 -4.51
C ILE A 134 1.66 -5.89 -4.97
N HIS A 135 1.76 -4.92 -4.05
CA HIS A 135 1.92 -3.51 -4.38
C HIS A 135 3.18 -3.26 -5.23
N LEU A 136 4.32 -3.87 -4.87
CA LEU A 136 5.56 -3.73 -5.66
C LEU A 136 5.43 -4.36 -7.04
N GLY A 137 4.73 -5.50 -7.16
CA GLY A 137 4.37 -6.08 -8.45
C GLY A 137 3.55 -5.13 -9.32
N TYR A 138 2.53 -4.49 -8.75
CA TYR A 138 1.75 -3.46 -9.43
C TYR A 138 2.57 -2.22 -9.80
N ALA A 139 3.53 -1.83 -8.97
CA ALA A 139 4.42 -0.74 -9.28
C ALA A 139 5.20 -1.01 -10.58
N LEU A 140 5.74 -2.22 -10.74
CA LEU A 140 6.48 -2.62 -11.93
C LEU A 140 5.56 -2.79 -13.16
N GLU A 141 4.41 -3.46 -12.99
CA GLU A 141 3.44 -3.72 -14.07
C GLU A 141 2.87 -2.42 -14.65
N PHE A 142 2.48 -1.48 -13.79
CA PHE A 142 1.82 -0.23 -14.19
C PHE A 142 2.74 0.99 -14.17
N GLN A 143 4.04 0.79 -13.91
CA GLN A 143 5.04 1.87 -13.80
C GLN A 143 4.62 2.96 -12.80
N SER A 144 4.07 2.54 -11.66
CA SER A 144 3.45 3.40 -10.66
C SER A 144 4.37 3.65 -9.46
N LYS A 145 4.93 4.87 -9.39
CA LYS A 145 5.71 5.35 -8.24
C LYS A 145 4.92 5.29 -6.93
N LEU A 146 3.63 5.61 -7.00
CA LEU A 146 2.74 5.61 -5.85
C LEU A 146 2.63 4.20 -5.27
N MET A 147 2.47 3.17 -6.11
CA MET A 147 2.44 1.77 -5.66
C MET A 147 3.78 1.32 -5.08
N ALA A 148 4.92 1.76 -5.63
CA ALA A 148 6.23 1.44 -5.07
C ALA A 148 6.39 2.02 -3.66
N ILE A 149 6.03 3.29 -3.47
CA ILE A 149 6.08 3.99 -2.19
C ILE A 149 5.15 3.32 -1.17
N GLU A 150 3.89 3.07 -1.55
CA GLU A 150 2.93 2.41 -0.65
C GLU A 150 3.34 0.98 -0.29
N GLY A 151 3.85 0.20 -1.24
CA GLY A 151 4.28 -1.18 -0.98
C GLY A 151 5.44 -1.24 0.01
N LEU A 152 6.44 -0.37 -0.13
CA LEU A 152 7.56 -0.30 0.80
C LEU A 152 7.13 0.26 2.17
N ALA A 153 6.28 1.29 2.19
CA ALA A 153 5.76 1.83 3.44
C ALA A 153 4.91 0.81 4.20
N MET A 154 4.08 0.03 3.48
CA MET A 154 3.30 -1.07 4.03
C MET A 154 4.20 -2.12 4.67
N ALA A 155 5.22 -2.59 3.95
CA ALA A 155 6.19 -3.56 4.48
C ALA A 155 6.81 -3.06 5.80
N SER A 156 7.15 -1.77 5.88
CA SER A 156 7.77 -1.17 7.07
C SER A 156 6.87 -1.12 8.29
N VAL A 157 5.54 -1.19 8.15
CA VAL A 157 4.60 -1.08 9.28
C VAL A 157 3.79 -2.34 9.55
N ASP A 158 3.87 -3.33 8.66
CA ASP A 158 3.18 -4.59 8.83
C ASP A 158 3.73 -5.38 10.03
N ARG A 159 2.83 -5.82 10.91
CA ARG A 159 3.21 -6.63 12.08
C ARG A 159 3.19 -8.10 11.72
N VAL A 160 4.21 -8.85 12.14
CA VAL A 160 4.16 -10.32 12.08
C VAL A 160 3.33 -10.80 13.28
N ASN A 161 2.00 -10.92 13.14
CA ASN A 161 1.17 -11.48 14.21
C ASN A 161 0.09 -12.45 13.71
N VAL A 162 0.55 -13.60 13.22
CA VAL A 162 -0.29 -14.72 12.78
C VAL A 162 -1.23 -15.22 13.89
N HIS A 163 -0.84 -15.08 15.16
CA HIS A 163 -1.64 -15.56 16.30
C HIS A 163 -2.93 -14.77 16.50
N GLU A 164 -2.88 -13.44 16.36
CA GLU A 164 -4.07 -12.59 16.48
C GLU A 164 -5.04 -12.77 15.30
N VAL A 165 -4.52 -12.99 14.08
CA VAL A 165 -5.34 -13.33 12.91
C VAL A 165 -6.13 -14.62 13.14
N ILE A 166 -5.47 -15.68 13.64
CA ILE A 166 -6.13 -16.97 13.93
C ILE A 166 -7.23 -16.81 14.99
N LYS A 167 -7.02 -16.01 16.03
CA LYS A 167 -8.05 -15.76 17.05
C LYS A 167 -9.26 -15.04 16.47
N TYR A 168 -9.05 -14.04 15.62
CA TYR A 168 -10.15 -13.29 15.02
C TYR A 168 -10.99 -14.18 14.09
N LEU A 169 -10.35 -14.98 13.23
CA LEU A 169 -11.05 -15.89 12.31
C LEU A 169 -11.88 -16.95 13.05
N LYS A 170 -11.49 -17.34 14.27
CA LYS A 170 -12.30 -18.24 15.10
C LYS A 170 -13.54 -17.55 15.66
N ASN A 171 -13.43 -16.28 16.05
CA ASN A 171 -14.55 -15.53 16.62
C ASN A 171 -15.59 -15.08 15.58
N ASP A 172 -15.20 -14.92 14.31
CA ASP A 172 -16.11 -14.60 13.19
C ASP A 172 -16.97 -15.80 12.76
N GLN A 173 -16.62 -17.03 13.17
CA GLN A 173 -17.44 -18.23 12.92
C GLN A 173 -18.58 -18.40 13.94
N ASP A 174 -18.59 -17.60 15.01
CA ASP A 174 -19.56 -17.67 16.11
C ASP A 174 -20.62 -16.55 16.05
N GLN A 175 -20.70 -15.79 14.94
CA GLN A 175 -21.73 -14.77 14.65
C GLN A 175 -22.53 -15.12 13.40
#